data_AF-A0A1Y1I1U8-F1
#
_entry.id   AF-A0A1Y1I1U8-F1
#
_cell.length_a   1.000
_cell.length_b   1.000
_cell.length_c   1.000
_cell.angle_alpha   90.00
_cell.angle_beta   90.00
_cell.angle_gamma   90.00
#
_symmetry.space_group_name_H-M   'P 1'
#
loop_
_entity.id
_entity.type
_entity.pdbx_description
1 polymer ?
#
loop_
_entity_poly.entity_id
_entity_poly.type
_entity_poly.pdbx_seq_one_letter_code
_entity_poly.pdbx_strand_id
1 'polypeptide(L)'
;MEVGMGGNESEEHASAAKAATKREAATAGAEALWIFASALGAAVAVDNARAEKAEAAARDATAAADAATAVALSENDELNVRVAALRVEVSKAQADTTAKRRETVVLERRLEELQKAMEEKENESEVTIAAFQITLRDTRETRARCAKERERFHYVLACNGQTGSVPFSFLESDRDSLLYKMYGGNWDYARDEKGRALVTCHPERWAAVLEHLATGAVPAEWDPLLLAQARYWNLQRLEASISYGWVCWGYDIHELVSEPLARAPHSLVVEVEARYED
;
A
#
# COMPACT_ATOMS: atom_id res chain seq x y z
N MET A 1 -130.52 -112.30 59.27
CA MET A 1 -130.27 -113.52 60.05
C MET A 1 -128.76 -113.60 60.29
N GLU A 2 -128.38 -113.78 61.56
CA GLU A 2 -127.09 -114.25 62.12
C GLU A 2 -125.81 -113.46 61.73
N VAL A 3 -125.22 -112.63 62.60
CA VAL A 3 -124.44 -112.86 63.85
C VAL A 3 -123.11 -113.59 63.63
N GLY A 4 -122.00 -112.93 64.00
CA GLY A 4 -120.69 -113.58 64.18
C GLY A 4 -119.54 -112.59 64.43
N MET A 5 -119.12 -112.45 65.70
CA MET A 5 -118.03 -111.63 66.23
C MET A 5 -116.63 -112.26 66.10
N GLY A 6 -115.58 -111.43 66.25
CA GLY A 6 -114.21 -111.77 66.65
C GLY A 6 -113.19 -111.29 65.62
N GLY A 7 -112.11 -110.54 65.88
CA GLY A 7 -111.30 -110.23 67.07
C GLY A 7 -109.87 -110.01 66.51
N ASN A 8 -109.37 -108.77 66.49
CA ASN A 8 -108.39 -108.19 67.42
C ASN A 8 -106.94 -108.75 67.32
N GLU A 9 -105.96 -107.84 67.36
CA GLU A 9 -104.50 -108.05 67.56
C GLU A 9 -103.61 -108.21 66.31
N SER A 10 -103.24 -107.11 65.63
CA SER A 10 -101.96 -107.03 64.85
C SER A 10 -101.48 -105.61 64.48
N GLU A 11 -101.85 -104.54 65.21
CA GLU A 11 -101.55 -103.15 64.83
C GLU A 11 -100.32 -102.49 65.50
N GLU A 12 -99.50 -103.21 66.26
CA GLU A 12 -98.45 -102.57 67.10
C GLU A 12 -96.99 -102.70 66.60
N HIS A 13 -96.74 -103.27 65.42
CA HIS A 13 -95.37 -103.40 64.86
C HIS A 13 -95.10 -102.63 63.56
N ALA A 14 -96.09 -101.90 63.00
CA ALA A 14 -95.92 -101.09 61.79
C ALA A 14 -95.66 -99.58 62.03
N SER A 15 -95.58 -99.15 63.31
CA SER A 15 -95.40 -97.73 63.70
C SER A 15 -93.93 -97.35 63.97
N ALA A 16 -93.05 -98.31 64.27
CA ALA A 16 -91.64 -98.05 64.56
C ALA A 16 -90.77 -97.84 63.29
N ALA A 17 -91.13 -98.41 62.14
CA ALA A 17 -90.36 -98.30 60.89
C ALA A 17 -90.60 -96.98 60.11
N LYS A 18 -91.72 -96.27 60.36
CA LYS A 18 -92.00 -94.95 59.78
C LYS A 18 -91.41 -93.78 60.58
N ALA A 19 -90.95 -94.01 61.82
CA ALA A 19 -90.28 -92.99 62.64
C ALA A 19 -88.76 -92.95 62.42
N ALA A 20 -88.14 -94.06 62.00
CA ALA A 20 -86.71 -94.12 61.64
C ALA A 20 -86.43 -93.49 60.26
N THR A 21 -87.25 -93.77 59.26
CA THR A 21 -87.12 -93.23 57.90
C THR A 21 -87.45 -91.73 57.81
N LYS A 22 -88.27 -91.19 58.72
CA LYS A 22 -88.54 -89.74 58.82
C LYS A 22 -87.43 -88.98 59.56
N ARG A 23 -86.65 -89.65 60.41
CA ARG A 23 -85.44 -89.07 61.02
C ARG A 23 -84.26 -89.08 60.04
N GLU A 24 -84.08 -90.12 59.24
CA GLU A 24 -83.07 -90.15 58.18
C GLU A 24 -83.34 -89.15 57.05
N ALA A 25 -84.60 -88.93 56.66
CA ALA A 25 -84.95 -87.88 55.69
C ALA A 25 -84.78 -86.45 56.24
N ALA A 26 -84.95 -86.26 57.56
CA ALA A 26 -84.74 -84.97 58.21
C ALA A 26 -83.24 -84.67 58.45
N THR A 27 -82.42 -85.69 58.73
CA THR A 27 -80.96 -85.53 58.81
C THR A 27 -80.32 -85.40 57.43
N ALA A 28 -80.80 -86.13 56.42
CA ALA A 28 -80.35 -85.95 55.03
C ALA A 28 -80.76 -84.58 54.45
N GLY A 29 -81.95 -84.07 54.83
CA GLY A 29 -82.38 -82.70 54.48
C GLY A 29 -81.58 -81.62 55.20
N ALA A 30 -81.22 -81.84 56.47
CA ALA A 30 -80.36 -80.92 57.23
C ALA A 30 -78.90 -80.95 56.75
N GLU A 31 -78.35 -82.11 56.38
CA GLU A 31 -77.03 -82.23 55.76
C GLU A 31 -77.02 -81.63 54.36
N ALA A 32 -78.06 -81.85 53.54
CA ALA A 32 -78.16 -81.22 52.23
C ALA A 32 -78.29 -79.70 52.33
N LEU A 33 -79.06 -79.17 53.29
CA LEU A 33 -79.15 -77.72 53.56
C LEU A 33 -77.85 -77.15 54.13
N TRP A 34 -77.13 -77.90 54.96
CA TRP A 34 -75.83 -77.47 55.50
C TRP A 34 -74.73 -77.51 54.43
N ILE A 35 -74.74 -78.49 53.53
CA ILE A 35 -73.87 -78.56 52.35
C ILE A 35 -74.21 -77.42 51.38
N PHE A 36 -75.49 -77.15 51.12
CA PHE A 36 -75.90 -76.07 50.23
C PHE A 36 -75.59 -74.69 50.82
N ALA A 37 -75.80 -74.49 52.12
CA ALA A 37 -75.42 -73.27 52.83
C ALA A 37 -73.89 -73.10 52.92
N SER A 38 -73.14 -74.18 53.09
CA SER A 38 -71.66 -74.15 53.05
C SER A 38 -71.14 -73.89 51.64
N ALA A 39 -71.78 -74.44 50.60
CA ALA A 39 -71.45 -74.18 49.20
C ALA A 39 -71.81 -72.74 48.78
N LEU A 40 -72.94 -72.20 49.26
CA LEU A 40 -73.30 -70.80 49.07
C LEU A 40 -72.33 -69.87 49.80
N GLY A 41 -71.96 -70.21 51.04
CA GLY A 41 -70.95 -69.48 51.81
C GLY A 41 -69.58 -69.48 51.14
N ALA A 42 -69.18 -70.62 50.56
CA ALA A 42 -67.95 -70.74 49.78
C ALA A 42 -68.02 -69.96 48.45
N ALA A 43 -69.16 -69.97 47.75
CA ALA A 43 -69.36 -69.19 46.53
C ALA A 43 -69.32 -67.68 46.81
N VAL A 44 -70.00 -67.22 47.87
CA VAL A 44 -69.96 -65.81 48.32
C VAL A 44 -68.54 -65.43 48.78
N ALA A 45 -67.81 -66.32 49.44
CA ALA A 45 -66.41 -66.08 49.81
C ALA A 45 -65.47 -65.98 48.59
N VAL A 46 -65.70 -66.79 47.55
CA VAL A 46 -64.95 -66.73 46.28
C VAL A 46 -65.27 -65.45 45.51
N ASP A 47 -66.54 -65.03 45.49
CA ASP A 47 -66.93 -63.78 44.84
C ASP A 47 -66.45 -62.55 45.61
N ASN A 48 -66.46 -62.57 46.95
CA ASN A 48 -65.81 -61.54 47.76
C ASN A 48 -64.30 -61.50 47.54
N ALA A 49 -63.62 -62.66 47.50
CA ALA A 49 -62.19 -62.72 47.21
C ALA A 49 -61.85 -62.22 45.79
N ARG A 50 -62.73 -62.46 44.81
CA ARG A 50 -62.60 -61.90 43.46
C ARG A 50 -62.86 -60.40 43.43
N ALA A 51 -63.83 -59.92 44.18
CA ALA A 51 -64.12 -58.49 44.31
C ALA A 51 -62.96 -57.74 44.99
N GLU A 52 -62.41 -58.27 46.09
CA GLU A 52 -61.23 -57.71 46.76
C GLU A 52 -59.99 -57.75 45.85
N LYS A 53 -59.79 -58.82 45.09
CA LYS A 53 -58.70 -58.92 44.13
C LYS A 53 -58.86 -57.95 42.95
N ALA A 54 -60.09 -57.73 42.49
CA ALA A 54 -60.39 -56.74 41.46
C ALA A 54 -60.22 -55.30 41.98
N GLU A 55 -60.61 -55.02 43.23
CA GLU A 55 -60.36 -53.74 43.89
C GLU A 55 -58.86 -53.49 44.11
N ALA A 56 -58.11 -54.51 44.54
CA ALA A 56 -56.66 -54.41 44.68
C ALA A 56 -55.99 -54.14 43.32
N ALA A 57 -56.38 -54.86 42.28
CA ALA A 57 -55.88 -54.63 40.92
C ALA A 57 -56.27 -53.23 40.38
N ALA A 58 -57.46 -52.73 40.71
CA ALA A 58 -57.87 -51.37 40.36
C ALA A 58 -57.05 -50.32 41.11
N ARG A 59 -56.78 -50.52 42.41
CA ARG A 59 -55.91 -49.64 43.21
C ARG A 59 -54.48 -49.63 42.69
N ASP A 60 -53.92 -50.80 42.34
CA ASP A 60 -52.59 -50.93 41.76
C ASP A 60 -52.53 -50.26 40.37
N ALA A 61 -53.57 -50.40 39.54
CA ALA A 61 -53.65 -49.74 38.25
C ALA A 61 -53.76 -48.21 38.38
N THR A 62 -54.55 -47.70 39.34
CA THR A 62 -54.60 -46.26 39.62
C THR A 62 -53.27 -45.74 40.18
N ALA A 63 -52.62 -46.47 41.09
CA ALA A 63 -51.31 -46.09 41.63
C ALA A 63 -50.23 -46.08 40.53
N ALA A 64 -50.27 -47.04 39.60
CA ALA A 64 -49.38 -47.05 38.44
C ALA A 64 -49.64 -45.88 37.48
N ALA A 65 -50.91 -45.50 37.27
CA ALA A 65 -51.29 -44.34 36.46
C ALA A 65 -50.86 -43.02 37.12
N ASP A 66 -51.02 -42.89 38.44
CA ASP A 66 -50.59 -41.72 39.21
C ASP A 66 -49.05 -41.61 39.23
N ALA A 67 -48.34 -42.74 39.36
CA ALA A 67 -46.89 -42.77 39.23
C ALA A 67 -46.43 -42.37 37.82
N ALA A 68 -47.09 -42.87 36.77
CA ALA A 68 -46.76 -42.51 35.39
C ALA A 68 -47.03 -41.02 35.09
N THR A 69 -48.11 -40.47 35.61
CA THR A 69 -48.41 -39.03 35.46
C THR A 69 -47.41 -38.17 36.25
N ALA A 70 -47.00 -38.57 37.45
CA ALA A 70 -45.97 -37.88 38.20
C ALA A 70 -44.61 -37.86 37.48
N VAL A 71 -44.20 -39.00 36.88
CA VAL A 71 -42.99 -39.07 36.05
C VAL A 71 -43.11 -38.15 34.84
N ALA A 72 -44.23 -38.21 34.10
CA ALA A 72 -44.44 -37.34 32.94
C ALA A 72 -44.44 -35.85 33.29
N LEU A 73 -44.97 -35.46 34.46
CA LEU A 73 -44.91 -34.08 34.95
C LEU A 73 -43.46 -33.67 35.26
N SER A 74 -42.69 -34.52 35.96
CA SER A 74 -41.28 -34.24 36.25
C SER A 74 -40.43 -34.10 34.99
N GLU A 75 -40.66 -34.94 33.98
CA GLU A 75 -39.99 -34.83 32.68
C GLU A 75 -40.39 -33.55 31.94
N ASN A 76 -41.66 -33.15 32.03
CA ASN A 76 -42.12 -31.89 31.44
C ASN A 76 -41.45 -30.69 32.12
N ASP A 77 -41.34 -30.71 33.45
CA ASP A 77 -40.64 -29.68 34.21
C ASP A 77 -39.15 -29.60 33.83
N GLU A 78 -38.47 -30.74 33.72
CA GLU A 78 -37.08 -30.79 33.25
C GLU A 78 -36.93 -30.25 31.82
N LEU A 79 -37.83 -30.62 30.91
CA LEU A 79 -37.84 -30.11 29.55
C LEU A 79 -38.09 -28.60 29.51
N ASN A 80 -39.01 -28.08 30.34
CA ASN A 80 -39.27 -26.65 30.45
C ASN A 80 -38.05 -25.88 30.96
N VAL A 81 -37.33 -26.43 31.95
CA VAL A 81 -36.06 -25.86 32.43
C VAL A 81 -35.01 -25.84 31.31
N ARG A 82 -34.86 -26.93 30.54
CA ARG A 82 -33.93 -26.98 29.41
C ARG A 82 -34.31 -26.00 28.30
N VAL A 83 -35.59 -25.88 27.98
CA VAL A 83 -36.10 -24.90 26.99
C VAL A 83 -35.82 -23.47 27.46
N ALA A 84 -36.01 -23.18 28.75
CA ALA A 84 -35.69 -21.87 29.31
C ALA A 84 -34.18 -21.56 29.21
N ALA A 85 -33.32 -22.54 29.55
CA ALA A 85 -31.87 -22.39 29.43
C ALA A 85 -31.43 -22.14 27.97
N LEU A 86 -31.94 -22.93 27.01
CA LEU A 86 -31.64 -22.76 25.59
C LEU A 86 -32.11 -21.42 25.05
N ARG A 87 -33.26 -20.90 25.50
CA ARG A 87 -33.72 -19.55 25.12
C ARG A 87 -32.76 -18.46 25.58
N VAL A 88 -32.18 -18.59 26.78
CA VAL A 88 -31.16 -17.66 27.28
C VAL A 88 -29.91 -17.75 26.41
N GLU A 89 -29.43 -18.95 26.08
CA GLU A 89 -28.26 -19.13 25.22
C GLU A 89 -28.48 -18.57 23.80
N VAL A 90 -29.65 -18.82 23.20
CA VAL A 90 -30.00 -18.28 21.88
C VAL A 90 -30.07 -16.76 21.90
N SER A 91 -30.69 -16.16 22.93
CA SER A 91 -30.74 -14.69 23.04
C SER A 91 -29.35 -14.08 23.22
N LYS A 92 -28.46 -14.73 23.98
CA LYS A 92 -27.06 -14.31 24.14
C LYS A 92 -26.29 -14.41 22.81
N ALA A 93 -26.41 -15.53 22.10
CA ALA A 93 -25.77 -15.71 20.79
C ALA A 93 -26.31 -14.69 19.76
N GLN A 94 -27.59 -14.36 19.83
CA GLN A 94 -28.19 -13.32 18.98
C GLN A 94 -27.65 -11.93 19.32
N ALA A 95 -27.48 -11.61 20.61
CA ALA A 95 -26.83 -10.37 21.03
C ALA A 95 -25.38 -10.29 20.52
N ASP A 96 -24.59 -11.35 20.68
CA ASP A 96 -23.19 -11.40 20.24
C ASP A 96 -23.06 -11.27 18.71
N THR A 97 -23.93 -11.93 17.95
CA THR A 97 -23.93 -11.80 16.48
C THR A 97 -24.33 -10.41 16.01
N THR A 98 -25.29 -9.75 16.66
CA THR A 98 -25.63 -8.35 16.35
C THR A 98 -24.52 -7.38 16.74
N ALA A 99 -23.81 -7.62 17.85
CA ALA A 99 -22.65 -6.84 18.25
C ALA A 99 -21.51 -6.96 17.21
N LYS A 100 -21.18 -8.20 16.79
CA LYS A 100 -20.19 -8.44 15.73
C LYS A 100 -20.57 -7.80 14.41
N ARG A 101 -21.84 -7.84 14.01
CA ARG A 101 -22.33 -7.16 12.80
C ARG A 101 -22.18 -5.64 12.86
N ARG A 102 -22.35 -5.03 14.04
CA ARG A 102 -22.11 -3.60 14.21
C ARG A 102 -20.62 -3.28 14.09
N GLU A 103 -19.77 -4.11 14.68
CA GLU A 103 -18.32 -3.97 14.58
C GLU A 103 -17.82 -4.10 13.14
N THR A 104 -18.32 -5.07 12.37
CA THR A 104 -17.95 -5.22 10.95
C THR A 104 -18.33 -3.99 10.14
N VAL A 105 -19.52 -3.42 10.35
CA VAL A 105 -19.94 -2.18 9.66
C VAL A 105 -19.03 -0.99 10.02
N VAL A 106 -18.61 -0.87 11.28
CA VAL A 106 -17.67 0.18 11.70
C VAL A 106 -16.29 -0.02 11.06
N LEU A 107 -15.80 -1.25 10.98
CA LEU A 107 -14.52 -1.58 10.34
C LEU A 107 -14.57 -1.34 8.83
N GLU A 108 -15.64 -1.72 8.15
CA GLU A 108 -15.85 -1.46 6.71
C GLU A 108 -15.81 0.04 6.42
N ARG A 109 -16.53 0.86 7.21
CA ARG A 109 -16.48 2.32 7.08
C ARG A 109 -15.07 2.87 7.29
N ARG A 110 -14.33 2.36 8.28
CA ARG A 110 -12.95 2.80 8.53
C ARG A 110 -12.00 2.42 7.39
N LEU A 111 -12.22 1.26 6.75
CA LEU A 111 -11.47 0.86 5.57
C LEU A 111 -11.75 1.78 4.38
N GLU A 112 -13.01 2.14 4.14
CA GLU A 112 -13.39 3.11 3.09
C GLU A 112 -12.78 4.50 3.35
N GLU A 113 -12.82 4.98 4.59
CA GLU A 113 -12.21 6.26 4.98
C GLU A 113 -10.69 6.25 4.77
N LEU A 114 -10.01 5.15 5.13
CA LEU A 114 -8.57 4.99 4.91
C LEU A 114 -8.22 4.89 3.42
N GLN A 115 -9.01 4.15 2.63
CA GLN A 115 -8.78 4.03 1.20
C GLN A 115 -8.89 5.40 0.51
N LYS A 116 -9.94 6.16 0.84
CA LYS A 116 -10.12 7.52 0.33
C LYS A 116 -8.96 8.44 0.71
N ALA A 117 -8.50 8.37 1.97
CA ALA A 117 -7.35 9.16 2.42
C ALA A 117 -6.05 8.79 1.69
N MET A 118 -5.85 7.51 1.34
CA MET A 118 -4.71 7.09 0.54
C MET A 118 -4.79 7.63 -0.89
N GLU A 119 -5.95 7.55 -1.54
CA GLU A 119 -6.17 8.08 -2.89
C GLU A 119 -5.96 9.61 -2.94
N GLU A 120 -6.43 10.34 -1.92
CA GLU A 120 -6.15 11.78 -1.79
C GLU A 120 -4.65 12.06 -1.64
N LYS A 121 -3.93 11.28 -0.84
CA LYS A 121 -2.47 11.42 -0.67
C LYS A 121 -1.68 11.05 -1.92
N GLU A 122 -2.12 10.04 -2.66
CA GLU A 122 -1.51 9.66 -3.95
C GLU A 122 -1.65 10.80 -4.96
N ASN A 123 -2.86 11.35 -5.12
CA ASN A 123 -3.11 12.51 -5.98
C ASN A 123 -2.27 13.74 -5.60
N GLU A 124 -2.16 14.07 -4.30
CA GLU A 124 -1.28 15.15 -3.82
C GLU A 124 0.19 14.91 -4.19
N SER A 125 0.65 13.67 -4.06
CA SER A 125 2.02 13.29 -4.39
C SER A 125 2.30 13.36 -5.90
N GLU A 126 1.35 12.95 -6.74
CA GLU A 126 1.45 13.03 -8.20
C GLU A 126 1.57 14.48 -8.68
N VAL A 127 0.73 15.37 -8.14
CA VAL A 127 0.79 16.82 -8.43
C VAL A 127 2.14 17.39 -8.04
N THR A 128 2.66 17.02 -6.86
CA THR A 128 3.96 17.48 -6.37
C THR A 128 5.11 16.97 -7.25
N ILE A 129 5.06 15.70 -7.65
CA ILE A 129 6.06 15.10 -8.55
C ILE A 129 6.03 15.79 -9.92
N ALA A 130 4.84 16.05 -10.48
CA ALA A 130 4.70 16.75 -11.75
C ALA A 130 5.30 18.18 -11.68
N ALA A 131 5.05 18.91 -10.59
CA ALA A 131 5.64 20.23 -10.38
C ALA A 131 7.18 20.17 -10.33
N PHE A 132 7.75 19.20 -9.59
CA PHE A 132 9.20 19.01 -9.55
C PHE A 132 9.80 18.63 -10.91
N GLN A 133 9.11 17.79 -11.70
CA GLN A 133 9.56 17.43 -13.04
C GLN A 133 9.62 18.65 -13.97
N ILE A 134 8.65 19.57 -13.88
CA ILE A 134 8.66 20.83 -14.62
C ILE A 134 9.87 21.67 -14.21
N THR A 135 10.10 21.88 -12.90
CA THR A 135 11.26 22.65 -12.42
C THR A 135 12.60 22.04 -12.87
N LEU A 136 12.72 20.70 -12.86
CA LEU A 136 13.92 20.01 -13.35
C LEU A 136 14.10 20.17 -14.86
N ARG A 137 13.01 20.18 -15.65
CA ARG A 137 13.09 20.48 -17.08
C ARG A 137 13.56 21.93 -17.31
N ASP A 138 12.95 22.89 -16.62
CA ASP A 138 13.28 24.32 -16.77
C ASP A 138 14.74 24.61 -16.40
N THR A 139 15.22 24.01 -15.31
CA THR A 139 16.63 24.16 -14.90
C THR A 139 17.59 23.51 -15.90
N ARG A 140 17.24 22.36 -16.50
CA ARG A 140 18.02 21.74 -17.57
C ARG A 140 18.04 22.59 -18.84
N GLU A 141 16.90 23.14 -19.24
CA GLU A 141 16.80 24.02 -20.41
C GLU A 141 17.57 25.32 -20.19
N THR A 142 17.47 25.91 -19.02
CA THR A 142 18.24 27.10 -18.63
C THR A 142 19.74 26.79 -18.65
N ARG A 143 20.15 25.65 -18.08
CA ARG A 143 21.56 25.22 -18.12
C ARG A 143 22.05 24.95 -19.55
N ALA A 144 21.21 24.36 -20.41
CA ALA A 144 21.55 24.13 -21.81
C ALA A 144 21.66 25.46 -22.58
N ARG A 145 20.80 26.45 -22.29
CA ARG A 145 20.90 27.80 -22.84
C ARG A 145 22.17 28.50 -22.37
N CYS A 146 22.46 28.45 -21.08
CA CYS A 146 23.71 28.99 -20.52
C CYS A 146 24.95 28.28 -21.08
N ALA A 147 24.89 26.98 -21.37
CA ALA A 147 26.01 26.27 -22.02
C ALA A 147 26.25 26.79 -23.45
N LYS A 148 25.19 27.00 -24.24
CA LYS A 148 25.29 27.58 -25.59
C LYS A 148 25.75 29.04 -25.58
N GLU A 149 25.30 29.83 -24.61
CA GLU A 149 25.75 31.22 -24.44
C GLU A 149 27.19 31.29 -23.92
N ARG A 150 27.61 30.31 -23.11
CA ARG A 150 29.01 30.11 -22.73
C ARG A 150 29.88 29.79 -23.94
N GLU A 151 29.39 29.13 -24.98
CA GLU A 151 30.24 28.90 -26.16
C GLU A 151 30.78 30.18 -26.83
N ARG A 152 30.28 31.38 -26.47
CA ARG A 152 30.76 32.65 -27.02
C ARG A 152 31.15 33.68 -25.96
N PHE A 153 32.33 34.25 -26.14
CA PHE A 153 32.79 35.44 -25.42
C PHE A 153 32.19 36.70 -26.05
N HIS A 154 31.20 37.28 -25.39
CA HIS A 154 30.57 38.54 -25.80
C HIS A 154 31.33 39.75 -25.24
N TYR A 155 31.67 40.69 -26.11
CA TYR A 155 32.44 41.88 -25.74
C TYR A 155 31.84 43.16 -26.31
N VAL A 156 32.23 44.28 -25.70
CA VAL A 156 31.98 45.65 -26.17
C VAL A 156 33.30 46.40 -26.11
N LEU A 157 33.70 47.01 -27.22
CA LEU A 157 34.89 47.84 -27.29
C LEU A 157 34.64 49.18 -26.61
N ALA A 158 35.43 49.48 -25.58
CA ALA A 158 35.26 50.71 -24.80
C ALA A 158 35.48 51.98 -25.62
N CYS A 159 36.31 51.92 -26.68
CA CYS A 159 36.67 53.09 -27.49
C CYS A 159 35.53 53.59 -28.38
N ASN A 160 34.66 52.71 -28.89
CA ASN A 160 33.63 53.07 -29.87
C ASN A 160 32.25 52.42 -29.60
N GLY A 161 32.12 51.63 -28.54
CA GLY A 161 30.89 50.89 -28.21
C GLY A 161 30.58 49.72 -29.14
N GLN A 162 31.47 49.35 -30.06
CA GLN A 162 31.26 48.25 -31.00
C GLN A 162 31.16 46.93 -30.24
N THR A 163 30.12 46.16 -30.54
CA THR A 163 29.82 44.91 -29.84
C THR A 163 30.13 43.72 -30.74
N GLY A 164 30.67 42.64 -30.17
CA GLY A 164 30.93 41.42 -30.92
C GLY A 164 30.86 40.17 -30.05
N SER A 165 31.05 39.02 -30.69
CA SER A 165 31.10 37.72 -30.02
C SER A 165 32.15 36.84 -30.67
N VAL A 166 32.96 36.16 -29.86
CA VAL A 166 34.03 35.26 -30.31
C VAL A 166 33.78 33.88 -29.74
N PRO A 167 33.86 32.79 -30.52
CA PRO A 167 33.68 31.45 -29.98
C PRO A 167 34.79 31.11 -28.97
N PHE A 168 34.44 30.33 -27.95
CA PHE A 168 35.35 29.91 -26.89
C PHE A 168 36.59 29.18 -27.44
N SER A 169 36.42 28.42 -28.53
CA SER A 169 37.52 27.71 -29.20
C SER A 169 38.67 28.63 -29.62
N PHE A 170 38.40 29.90 -29.93
CA PHE A 170 39.46 30.86 -30.31
C PHE A 170 40.29 31.28 -29.09
N LEU A 171 39.65 31.41 -27.93
CA LEU A 171 40.33 31.74 -26.66
C LEU A 171 41.10 30.54 -26.11
N GLU A 172 40.65 29.32 -26.36
CA GLU A 172 41.33 28.09 -25.92
C GLU A 172 42.74 27.94 -26.51
N SER A 173 42.97 28.59 -27.65
CA SER A 173 44.27 28.61 -28.32
C SER A 173 45.37 29.36 -27.54
N ASP A 174 45.00 30.14 -26.52
CA ASP A 174 45.90 30.84 -25.61
C ASP A 174 45.30 30.90 -24.18
N ARG A 175 45.33 29.76 -23.47
CA ARG A 175 44.66 29.57 -22.16
C ARG A 175 45.21 30.46 -21.04
N ASP A 176 46.47 30.88 -21.16
CA ASP A 176 47.10 31.75 -20.18
C ASP A 176 46.78 33.23 -20.40
N SER A 177 46.16 33.54 -21.55
CA SER A 177 45.70 34.88 -21.87
C SER A 177 44.65 35.38 -20.88
N LEU A 178 44.67 36.69 -20.69
CA LEU A 178 43.74 37.38 -19.83
C LEU A 178 42.30 37.30 -20.38
N LEU A 179 42.14 37.22 -21.70
CA LEU A 179 40.85 37.02 -22.37
C LEU A 179 40.23 35.65 -22.02
N TYR A 180 41.04 34.59 -21.97
CA TYR A 180 40.56 33.27 -21.54
C TYR A 180 40.14 33.29 -20.06
N LYS A 181 40.91 33.95 -19.19
CA LYS A 181 40.59 34.11 -17.76
C LYS A 181 39.32 34.93 -17.54
N MET A 182 39.12 36.00 -18.31
CA MET A 182 37.90 36.82 -18.35
C MET A 182 36.66 36.00 -18.69
N TYR A 183 36.78 35.13 -19.68
CA TYR A 183 35.70 34.26 -20.09
C TYR A 183 35.37 33.21 -19.01
N GLY A 184 36.39 32.62 -18.38
CA GLY A 184 36.23 31.61 -17.33
C GLY A 184 35.56 32.09 -16.04
N GLY A 185 35.26 33.39 -15.92
CA GLY A 185 34.66 33.99 -14.72
C GLY A 185 35.62 34.07 -13.53
N ASN A 186 36.89 33.75 -13.74
CA ASN A 186 37.92 33.78 -12.71
C ASN A 186 38.52 35.18 -12.49
N TRP A 187 37.99 36.21 -13.16
CA TRP A 187 38.53 37.56 -13.11
C TRP A 187 37.44 38.64 -13.16
N ASP A 188 37.53 39.58 -12.22
CA ASP A 188 36.63 40.72 -12.08
C ASP A 188 36.96 41.82 -13.09
N TYR A 189 36.57 41.61 -14.35
CA TYR A 189 36.62 42.68 -15.36
C TYR A 189 35.33 43.49 -15.40
N ALA A 190 35.47 44.76 -15.81
CA ALA A 190 34.34 45.62 -16.05
C ALA A 190 33.44 45.04 -17.16
N ARG A 191 32.14 44.95 -16.88
CA ARG A 191 31.11 44.47 -17.79
C ARG A 191 30.05 45.55 -17.94
N ASP A 192 29.37 45.55 -19.08
CA ASP A 192 28.21 46.42 -19.27
C ASP A 192 26.96 45.86 -18.56
N GLU A 193 25.85 46.59 -18.63
CA GLU A 193 24.55 46.19 -18.04
C GLU A 193 24.03 44.85 -18.60
N LYS A 194 24.53 44.41 -19.76
CA LYS A 194 24.17 43.14 -20.41
C LYS A 194 25.17 42.01 -20.09
N GLY A 195 26.14 42.25 -19.20
CA GLY A 195 27.15 41.27 -18.79
C GLY A 195 28.26 41.03 -19.82
N ARG A 196 28.35 41.85 -20.87
CA ARG A 196 29.38 41.75 -21.91
C ARG A 196 30.69 42.35 -21.41
N ALA A 197 31.81 41.74 -21.74
CA ALA A 197 33.12 42.21 -21.32
C ALA A 197 33.48 43.55 -21.97
N LEU A 198 33.91 44.53 -21.18
CA LEU A 198 34.42 45.79 -21.70
C LEU A 198 35.89 45.62 -22.10
N VAL A 199 36.18 45.74 -23.38
CA VAL A 199 37.51 45.57 -23.95
C VAL A 199 38.09 46.93 -24.31
N THR A 200 39.16 47.32 -23.62
CA THR A 200 39.88 48.60 -23.81
C THR A 200 40.95 48.45 -24.89
N CYS A 201 40.55 48.12 -26.11
CA CYS A 201 41.44 47.97 -27.26
C CYS A 201 40.94 48.84 -28.42
N HIS A 202 41.87 49.39 -29.21
CA HIS A 202 41.53 50.06 -30.46
C HIS A 202 40.86 49.07 -31.43
N PRO A 203 39.80 49.45 -32.19
CA PRO A 203 39.05 48.52 -33.03
C PRO A 203 39.89 47.76 -34.06
N GLU A 204 40.83 48.44 -34.72
CA GLU A 204 41.70 47.82 -35.75
C GLU A 204 42.65 46.79 -35.14
N ARG A 205 43.26 47.11 -33.99
CA ARG A 205 44.13 46.18 -33.25
C ARG A 205 43.35 45.02 -32.68
N TRP A 206 42.12 45.29 -32.25
CA TRP A 206 41.24 44.23 -31.76
C TRP A 206 40.91 43.26 -32.89
N ALA A 207 40.65 43.74 -34.10
CA ALA A 207 40.46 42.88 -35.28
C ALA A 207 41.69 41.99 -35.52
N ALA A 208 42.90 42.55 -35.47
CA ALA A 208 44.15 41.79 -35.58
C ALA A 208 44.33 40.74 -34.48
N VAL A 209 44.00 41.07 -33.22
CA VAL A 209 43.99 40.12 -32.10
C VAL A 209 43.00 38.99 -32.35
N LEU A 210 41.79 39.31 -32.81
CA LEU A 210 40.77 38.30 -33.11
C LEU A 210 41.15 37.41 -34.27
N GLU A 211 41.72 37.97 -35.34
CA GLU A 211 42.22 37.22 -36.48
C GLU A 211 43.34 36.26 -36.07
N HIS A 212 44.27 36.72 -35.23
CA HIS A 212 45.32 35.87 -34.67
C HIS A 212 44.74 34.73 -33.82
N LEU A 213 43.78 35.01 -32.94
CA LEU A 213 43.15 33.98 -32.12
C LEU A 213 42.36 32.96 -32.97
N ALA A 214 41.77 33.41 -34.07
CA ALA A 214 40.99 32.57 -34.97
C ALA A 214 41.87 31.69 -35.87
N THR A 215 42.97 32.24 -36.40
CA THR A 215 43.74 31.63 -37.50
C THR A 215 45.20 31.37 -37.17
N GLY A 216 45.73 32.01 -36.12
CA GLY A 216 47.16 32.08 -35.83
C GLY A 216 47.93 33.07 -36.71
N ALA A 217 47.27 33.81 -37.62
CA ALA A 217 47.91 34.75 -38.51
C ALA A 217 48.60 35.89 -37.76
N VAL A 218 49.70 36.39 -38.34
CA VAL A 218 50.46 37.52 -37.81
C VAL A 218 50.17 38.72 -38.71
N PRO A 219 49.90 39.91 -38.15
CA PRO A 219 49.73 41.11 -38.95
C PRO A 219 50.96 41.36 -39.83
N ALA A 220 50.71 41.74 -41.09
CA ALA A 220 51.77 42.01 -42.05
C ALA A 220 52.59 43.27 -41.69
N GLU A 221 51.92 44.27 -41.09
CA GLU A 221 52.53 45.55 -40.71
C GLU A 221 53.00 45.52 -39.25
N TRP A 222 54.15 46.16 -38.98
CA TRP A 222 54.61 46.33 -37.61
C TRP A 222 53.75 47.36 -36.90
N ASP A 223 53.13 46.97 -35.80
CA ASP A 223 52.48 47.92 -34.90
C ASP A 223 53.02 47.75 -33.47
N PRO A 224 53.85 48.68 -32.96
CA PRO A 224 54.40 48.59 -31.61
C PRO A 224 53.32 48.65 -30.53
N LEU A 225 52.20 49.31 -30.83
CA LEU A 225 51.09 49.43 -29.90
C LEU A 225 50.22 48.17 -29.90
N LEU A 226 50.17 47.42 -31.01
CA LEU A 226 49.60 46.07 -31.02
C LEU A 226 50.44 45.12 -30.16
N LEU A 227 51.78 45.22 -30.22
CA LEU A 227 52.67 44.44 -29.36
C LEU A 227 52.43 44.76 -27.87
N ALA A 228 52.30 46.04 -27.53
CA ALA A 228 51.95 46.45 -26.17
C ALA A 228 50.59 45.90 -25.72
N GLN A 229 49.60 45.87 -26.63
CA GLN A 229 48.30 45.29 -26.37
C GLN A 229 48.36 43.77 -26.19
N ALA A 230 49.16 43.07 -27.00
CA ALA A 230 49.38 41.63 -26.88
C ALA A 230 49.99 41.27 -25.52
N ARG A 231 50.99 42.03 -25.07
CA ARG A 231 51.57 41.91 -23.73
C ARG A 231 50.56 42.15 -22.62
N TYR A 232 49.77 43.22 -22.73
CA TYR A 232 48.73 43.55 -21.75
C TYR A 232 47.74 42.39 -21.57
N TRP A 233 47.29 41.78 -22.66
CA TRP A 233 46.38 40.63 -22.62
C TRP A 233 47.08 39.28 -22.36
N ASN A 234 48.40 39.26 -22.17
CA ASN A 234 49.23 38.06 -22.06
C ASN A 234 48.99 37.08 -23.23
N LEU A 235 48.95 37.61 -24.46
CA LEU A 235 48.82 36.84 -25.70
C LEU A 235 50.22 36.41 -26.16
N GLN A 236 50.78 35.40 -25.49
CA GLN A 236 52.18 34.99 -25.66
C GLN A 236 52.48 34.56 -27.10
N ARG A 237 51.51 33.89 -27.75
CA ARG A 237 51.66 33.44 -29.14
C ARG A 237 51.76 34.62 -30.10
N LEU A 238 50.93 35.65 -29.92
CA LEU A 238 50.95 36.85 -30.74
C LEU A 238 52.22 37.67 -30.49
N GLU A 239 52.61 37.83 -29.22
CA GLU A 239 53.84 38.52 -28.83
C GLU A 239 55.08 37.88 -29.48
N ALA A 240 55.18 36.55 -29.40
CA ALA A 240 56.25 35.79 -30.02
C ALA A 240 56.22 36.00 -31.54
N SER A 241 55.07 35.81 -32.18
CA SER A 241 54.91 35.96 -33.62
C SER A 241 55.33 37.34 -34.14
N ILE A 242 54.92 38.43 -33.47
CA ILE A 242 55.33 39.79 -33.84
C ILE A 242 56.83 39.97 -33.59
N SER A 243 57.37 39.47 -32.48
CA SER A 243 58.79 39.62 -32.18
C SER A 243 59.70 38.86 -33.16
N TYR A 244 59.35 37.62 -33.51
CA TYR A 244 60.14 36.78 -34.43
C TYR A 244 59.98 37.20 -35.89
N GLY A 245 58.78 37.58 -36.33
CA GLY A 245 58.55 38.02 -37.71
C GLY A 245 59.44 39.21 -38.08
N TRP A 246 59.61 40.16 -37.16
CA TRP A 246 60.41 41.36 -37.43
C TRP A 246 61.91 41.14 -37.33
N VAL A 247 62.37 40.24 -36.45
CA VAL A 247 63.79 39.87 -36.40
C VAL A 247 64.21 39.18 -37.70
N CYS A 248 63.37 38.29 -38.25
CA CYS A 248 63.69 37.61 -39.51
C CYS A 248 63.67 38.56 -40.71
N TRP A 249 62.72 39.50 -40.79
CA TRP A 249 62.61 40.41 -41.93
C TRP A 249 63.59 41.59 -41.87
N GLY A 250 63.92 42.07 -40.66
CA GLY A 250 64.82 43.20 -40.46
C GLY A 250 66.30 42.86 -40.67
N TYR A 251 66.72 41.63 -40.36
CA TYR A 251 68.09 41.18 -40.62
C TYR A 251 68.30 40.81 -42.10
N ASP A 252 67.36 40.13 -42.75
CA ASP A 252 67.56 39.67 -44.14
C ASP A 252 67.78 40.83 -45.13
N ILE A 253 67.03 41.94 -45.04
CA ILE A 253 67.20 43.05 -46.01
C ILE A 253 68.48 43.85 -45.75
N HIS A 254 68.82 44.07 -44.48
CA HIS A 254 70.02 44.84 -44.15
C HIS A 254 71.29 44.02 -44.47
N GLU A 255 71.29 42.71 -44.22
CA GLU A 255 72.40 41.81 -44.49
C GLU A 255 72.55 41.51 -46.00
N LEU A 256 71.44 41.35 -46.76
CA LEU A 256 71.50 41.21 -48.23
C LEU A 256 72.13 42.42 -48.92
N VAL A 257 71.89 43.64 -48.40
CA VAL A 257 72.38 44.87 -49.03
C VAL A 257 73.80 45.20 -48.55
N SER A 258 74.14 44.93 -47.28
CA SER A 258 75.44 45.33 -46.72
C SER A 258 76.57 44.33 -46.92
N GLU A 259 76.30 43.02 -47.02
CA GLU A 259 77.37 42.02 -47.19
C GLU A 259 78.04 42.02 -48.58
N PRO A 260 77.34 42.16 -49.72
CA PRO A 260 77.99 42.19 -51.03
C PRO A 260 78.86 43.44 -51.23
N LEU A 261 78.48 44.56 -50.61
CA LEU A 261 79.17 45.86 -50.75
C LEU A 261 80.47 45.94 -49.93
N ALA A 262 80.63 45.14 -48.88
CA ALA A 262 81.84 45.10 -48.06
C ALA A 262 82.99 44.28 -48.69
N ARG A 263 82.68 43.38 -49.65
CA ARG A 263 83.68 42.48 -50.27
C ARG A 263 84.21 42.92 -51.64
N ALA A 264 83.67 43.97 -52.26
CA ALA A 264 84.17 44.46 -53.54
C ALA A 264 85.30 45.48 -53.34
N PRO A 265 86.54 45.24 -53.84
CA PRO A 265 87.68 46.15 -53.64
C PRO A 265 87.55 47.52 -54.36
N HIS A 266 86.47 47.74 -55.12
CA HIS A 266 86.10 49.01 -55.75
C HIS A 266 84.60 49.32 -55.53
N SER A 267 84.12 49.06 -54.32
CA SER A 267 82.72 49.28 -53.93
C SER A 267 82.31 50.74 -54.10
N LEU A 268 81.30 50.96 -54.94
CA LEU A 268 80.66 52.26 -55.15
C LEU A 268 79.82 52.57 -53.91
N VAL A 269 80.13 53.66 -53.20
CA VAL A 269 79.30 54.14 -52.10
C VAL A 269 77.99 54.67 -52.70
N VAL A 270 76.92 53.88 -52.60
CA VAL A 270 75.57 54.35 -52.91
C VAL A 270 75.00 54.91 -51.60
N GLU A 271 74.98 56.24 -51.46
CA GLU A 271 74.21 56.90 -50.42
C GLU A 271 72.73 56.77 -50.78
N VAL A 272 71.99 55.97 -50.02
CA VAL A 272 70.54 55.83 -50.16
C VAL A 272 69.88 56.88 -49.27
N GLU A 273 69.49 58.00 -49.86
CA GLU A 273 68.66 59.01 -49.20
C GLU A 273 67.20 58.54 -49.22
N ALA A 274 66.72 57.96 -48.11
CA ALA A 274 65.32 57.61 -47.96
C ALA A 274 64.50 58.89 -47.68
N ARG A 275 63.74 59.35 -48.67
CA ARG A 275 62.75 60.42 -48.49
C ARG A 275 61.40 59.78 -48.20
N TYR A 276 60.83 60.12 -47.05
CA TYR A 276 59.44 59.82 -46.73
C TYR A 276 58.59 60.96 -47.29
N GLU A 277 57.67 60.65 -48.19
CA GLU A 277 56.63 61.60 -48.62
C GLU A 277 55.56 61.65 -47.52
N ASP A 278 55.23 62.87 -47.08
CA ASP A 278 54.15 63.16 -46.12
C ASP A 278 52.76 62.85 -46.70
#